data_AF-A0A7G8V3R9-F1
#
_entry.id   AF-A0A7G8V3R9-F1
#
_cell.length_a   1.000
_cell.length_b   1.000
_cell.length_c   1.000
_cell.angle_alpha   90.00
_cell.angle_beta   90.00
_cell.angle_gamma   90.00
#
_symmetry.space_group_name_H-M   'P 1'
#
loop_
_entity.id
_entity.type
_entity.pdbx_description
1 polymer ?
#
loop_
_entity_poly.entity_id
_entity_poly.type
_entity_poly.pdbx_seq_one_letter_code
_entity_poly.pdbx_strand_id
1 'polypeptide(L)'
;MKKINLFSLAVAGMLALCVFGCQKKDSATSASTNQDGISATTKSQITSLGFSTENARKVDGGYLVEGDILLSEANLSEKAESKHLSVAETEQYRTTNLVKALPRVITISVSNLPTVYSDAVNAMITRYNNLGLRFTFQRAAAGTTGQIDVIGFNEGPSGGYITLGSSGFPTASGNPYSQIKMNTNPAAYGANPNLLYLTSVLQHEVGHCIGFRHTDYSNRAYSCGGTAVNEGASNVGAVLIPGTPSGPDAASFMLACSNGGDRTFNANDVKAINYLYK
;
A
#
# COMPACT_ATOMS: atom_id res chain seq x y z
N MET A 1 -79.25 29.04 -1.37
CA MET A 1 -79.77 27.94 -2.22
C MET A 1 -79.53 28.31 -3.68
N LYS A 2 -78.92 27.40 -4.42
CA LYS A 2 -78.52 27.51 -5.85
C LYS A 2 -79.64 28.03 -6.75
N LYS A 3 -79.31 28.93 -7.69
CA LYS A 3 -79.86 29.02 -9.05
C LYS A 3 -78.85 29.74 -9.95
N ILE A 4 -78.64 29.47 -11.23
CA ILE A 4 -78.93 28.37 -12.17
C ILE A 4 -78.02 28.64 -13.39
N ASN A 5 -77.64 27.57 -14.08
CA ASN A 5 -76.96 27.52 -15.40
C ASN A 5 -77.53 28.51 -16.44
N LEU A 6 -76.76 28.81 -17.51
CA LEU A 6 -77.00 28.20 -18.84
C LEU A 6 -76.15 28.83 -19.96
N PHE A 7 -75.80 27.93 -20.89
CA PHE A 7 -75.55 28.12 -22.33
C PHE A 7 -74.21 28.70 -22.82
N SER A 8 -73.41 27.82 -23.47
CA SER A 8 -73.31 27.70 -24.94
C SER A 8 -71.89 27.60 -25.51
N LEU A 9 -71.78 26.66 -26.47
CA LEU A 9 -70.85 26.61 -27.61
C LEU A 9 -69.35 26.39 -27.29
N ALA A 10 -68.80 25.21 -27.57
CA ALA A 10 -68.33 24.74 -28.89
C ALA A 10 -66.88 25.14 -29.20
N VAL A 11 -66.02 24.11 -29.22
CA VAL A 11 -64.90 23.88 -30.14
C VAL A 11 -63.83 24.98 -30.28
N ALA A 12 -62.63 24.71 -29.77
CA ALA A 12 -61.42 24.55 -30.59
C ALA A 12 -60.22 24.29 -29.68
N GLY A 13 -59.58 23.13 -29.86
CA GLY A 13 -58.38 22.76 -29.13
C GLY A 13 -57.15 23.54 -29.61
N MET A 14 -56.25 23.83 -28.67
CA MET A 14 -54.83 23.98 -28.95
C MET A 14 -54.05 23.60 -27.69
N LEU A 15 -53.67 22.33 -27.64
CA LEU A 15 -52.82 21.76 -26.60
C LEU A 15 -51.39 22.23 -26.86
N ALA A 16 -50.94 23.27 -26.17
CA ALA A 16 -49.54 23.69 -26.19
C ALA A 16 -48.71 22.72 -25.35
N LEU A 17 -48.16 21.69 -26.01
CA LEU A 17 -47.11 20.83 -25.46
C LEU A 17 -45.80 21.61 -25.45
N CYS A 18 -45.38 22.07 -24.27
CA CYS A 18 -44.02 22.56 -24.05
C CYS A 18 -43.06 21.37 -24.05
N VAL A 19 -42.46 21.08 -25.21
CA VAL A 19 -41.35 20.12 -25.32
C VAL A 19 -40.06 20.87 -24.96
N PHE A 20 -39.54 20.65 -23.75
CA PHE A 20 -38.17 21.05 -23.42
C PHE A 20 -37.19 20.16 -24.18
N GLY A 21 -36.66 20.68 -25.28
CA GLY A 21 -35.57 20.06 -26.02
C GLY A 21 -34.25 20.17 -25.25
N CYS A 22 -33.88 19.12 -24.52
CA CYS A 22 -32.49 18.93 -24.11
C CYS A 22 -31.66 18.67 -25.37
N GLN A 23 -30.88 19.68 -25.78
CA GLN A 23 -29.79 19.49 -26.74
C GLN A 23 -28.83 18.44 -26.15
N LYS A 24 -28.83 17.23 -26.73
CA LYS A 24 -27.72 16.29 -26.56
C LYS A 24 -26.51 16.92 -27.25
N LYS A 25 -25.71 17.62 -26.45
CA LYS A 25 -24.34 17.95 -26.80
C LYS A 25 -23.56 16.65 -26.61
N ASP A 26 -23.06 16.10 -27.70
CA ASP A 26 -22.06 15.04 -27.69
C ASP A 26 -20.89 15.50 -26.81
N SER A 27 -20.92 15.09 -25.55
CA SER A 27 -19.79 15.20 -24.66
C SER A 27 -19.04 13.89 -24.83
N ALA A 28 -18.04 13.95 -25.72
CA ALA A 28 -16.90 13.07 -25.65
C ALA A 28 -16.52 12.90 -24.18
N THR A 29 -16.29 11.65 -23.80
CA THR A 29 -15.96 11.17 -22.46
C THR A 29 -14.76 11.93 -21.91
N SER A 30 -14.99 13.10 -21.31
CA SER A 30 -14.02 13.76 -20.47
C SER A 30 -13.88 12.90 -19.23
N ALA A 31 -12.81 12.09 -19.20
CA ALA A 31 -12.31 11.47 -17.99
C ALA A 31 -12.28 12.54 -16.90
N SER A 32 -13.12 12.38 -15.87
CA SER A 32 -13.16 13.29 -14.74
C SER A 32 -11.88 13.11 -13.93
N THR A 33 -10.90 13.97 -14.17
CA THR A 33 -9.75 14.16 -13.28
C THR A 33 -10.22 14.82 -11.99
N ASN A 34 -10.64 14.01 -11.02
CA ASN A 34 -10.74 14.43 -9.63
C ASN A 34 -9.34 14.43 -9.00
N GLN A 35 -9.00 15.54 -8.35
CA GLN A 35 -7.93 15.96 -7.41
C GLN A 35 -6.71 15.08 -7.03
N ASP A 36 -6.47 13.88 -7.59
CA ASP A 36 -5.27 13.05 -7.32
C ASP A 36 -4.56 12.55 -8.60
N GLY A 37 -5.07 12.89 -9.78
CA GLY A 37 -4.48 12.45 -11.06
C GLY A 37 -4.59 10.94 -11.35
N ILE A 38 -5.35 10.19 -10.55
CA ILE A 38 -5.58 8.74 -10.74
C ILE A 38 -6.94 8.50 -11.41
N SER A 39 -6.95 7.73 -12.50
CA SER A 39 -8.16 7.38 -13.24
C SER A 39 -9.10 6.45 -12.44
N ALA A 40 -10.41 6.48 -12.73
CA ALA A 40 -11.37 5.57 -12.11
C ALA A 40 -11.04 4.08 -12.35
N THR A 41 -10.53 3.76 -13.55
CA THR A 41 -10.06 2.41 -13.90
C THR A 41 -8.92 1.97 -13.00
N THR A 42 -7.91 2.84 -12.81
CA THR A 42 -6.78 2.56 -11.93
C THR A 42 -7.24 2.37 -10.49
N LYS A 43 -8.14 3.21 -9.98
CA LYS A 43 -8.72 3.04 -8.64
C LYS A 43 -9.39 1.68 -8.49
N SER A 44 -10.15 1.24 -9.50
CA SER A 44 -10.75 -0.10 -9.51
C SER A 44 -9.71 -1.22 -9.51
N GLN A 45 -8.60 -1.08 -10.24
CA GLN A 45 -7.52 -2.06 -10.24
C GLN A 45 -6.85 -2.17 -8.86
N ILE A 46 -6.54 -1.03 -8.23
CA ILE A 46 -5.97 -0.96 -6.87
C ILE A 46 -6.90 -1.67 -5.88
N THR A 47 -8.21 -1.35 -5.90
CA THR A 47 -9.19 -2.02 -5.03
C THR A 47 -9.31 -3.51 -5.34
N SER A 48 -9.18 -3.93 -6.61
CA SER A 48 -9.23 -5.36 -6.98
C SER A 48 -8.02 -6.16 -6.52
N LEU A 49 -6.92 -5.49 -6.20
CA LEU A 49 -5.75 -6.07 -5.53
C LEU A 49 -5.88 -6.06 -4.00
N GLY A 50 -6.97 -5.49 -3.49
CA GLY A 50 -7.25 -5.34 -2.07
C GLY A 50 -6.41 -4.28 -1.39
N PHE A 51 -6.11 -3.19 -2.09
CA PHE A 51 -5.49 -1.99 -1.52
C PHE A 51 -6.49 -0.81 -1.49
N SER A 52 -6.32 0.07 -0.51
CA SER A 52 -7.14 1.26 -0.36
C SER A 52 -6.71 2.30 -1.37
N THR A 53 -7.69 2.97 -1.97
CA THR A 53 -7.44 4.13 -2.83
C THR A 53 -7.43 5.45 -2.06
N GLU A 54 -7.65 5.41 -0.75
CA GLU A 54 -7.58 6.60 0.11
C GLU A 54 -6.15 7.14 0.14
N ASN A 55 -5.99 8.43 -0.12
CA ASN A 55 -4.69 9.11 -0.25
C ASN A 55 -3.75 8.49 -1.32
N ALA A 56 -4.28 7.66 -2.21
CA ALA A 56 -3.50 7.10 -3.31
C ALA A 56 -3.04 8.23 -4.24
N ARG A 57 -1.75 8.24 -4.57
CA ARG A 57 -1.16 9.25 -5.45
C ARG A 57 -0.30 8.61 -6.53
N LYS A 58 -0.32 9.19 -7.73
CA LYS A 58 0.61 8.80 -8.78
C LYS A 58 2.01 9.31 -8.44
N VAL A 59 3.01 8.45 -8.52
CA VAL A 59 4.42 8.76 -8.27
C VAL A 59 5.28 8.16 -9.37
N ASP A 60 6.58 8.48 -9.37
CA ASP A 60 7.51 7.82 -10.27
C ASP A 60 7.57 6.31 -9.99
N GLY A 61 7.38 5.50 -11.05
CA GLY A 61 7.31 4.04 -10.98
C GLY A 61 5.92 3.44 -10.79
N GLY A 62 4.87 4.23 -10.51
CA GLY A 62 3.50 3.71 -10.37
C GLY A 62 2.60 4.54 -9.45
N TYR A 63 1.97 3.86 -8.51
CA TYR A 63 0.98 4.45 -7.59
C TYR A 63 1.36 4.14 -6.15
N LEU A 64 1.57 5.18 -5.35
CA LEU A 64 1.77 5.04 -3.92
C LEU A 64 0.39 4.97 -3.27
N VAL A 65 0.13 3.85 -2.60
CA VAL A 65 -1.08 3.59 -1.83
C VAL A 65 -0.69 3.34 -0.38
N GLU A 66 -1.63 3.54 0.53
CA GLU A 66 -1.45 3.17 1.94
C GLU A 66 -0.25 3.83 2.66
N GLY A 67 0.37 4.83 2.04
CA GLY A 67 1.44 5.64 2.64
C GLY A 67 2.84 5.21 2.22
N ASP A 68 3.08 3.91 2.03
CA ASP A 68 4.38 3.27 1.83
C ASP A 68 4.40 2.17 0.74
N ILE A 69 3.26 1.75 0.21
CA ILE A 69 3.19 0.68 -0.80
C ILE A 69 3.14 1.27 -2.21
N LEU A 70 4.14 0.96 -3.01
CA LEU A 70 4.19 1.25 -4.44
C LEU A 70 3.61 0.08 -5.24
N LEU A 71 2.50 0.34 -5.91
CA LEU A 71 1.95 -0.53 -6.94
C LEU A 71 2.45 -0.09 -8.31
N SER A 72 3.27 -0.93 -8.94
CA SER A 72 3.68 -0.71 -10.33
C SER A 72 2.53 -1.02 -11.29
N GLU A 73 2.64 -0.53 -12.53
CA GLU A 73 1.68 -0.86 -13.59
C GLU A 73 1.57 -2.38 -13.82
N ALA A 74 2.69 -3.11 -13.65
CA ALA A 74 2.70 -4.56 -13.73
C ALA A 74 1.80 -5.17 -12.64
N ASN A 75 1.87 -4.67 -11.41
CA ASN A 75 1.02 -5.14 -10.32
C ASN A 75 -0.47 -4.90 -10.61
N LEU A 76 -0.83 -3.74 -11.19
CA LEU A 76 -2.22 -3.43 -11.56
C LEU A 76 -2.82 -4.37 -12.63
N SER A 77 -1.97 -5.09 -13.35
CA SER A 77 -2.37 -6.09 -14.35
C SER A 77 -2.44 -7.51 -13.78
N GLU A 78 -1.98 -7.72 -12.54
CA GLU A 78 -2.04 -9.03 -11.88
C GLU A 78 -3.46 -9.36 -11.44
N LYS A 79 -3.82 -10.64 -11.49
CA LYS A 79 -5.07 -11.12 -10.89
C LYS A 79 -4.81 -11.39 -9.41
N ALA A 80 -5.55 -10.73 -8.53
CA ALA A 80 -5.52 -11.07 -7.12
C ALA A 80 -5.91 -12.54 -6.90
N GLU A 81 -5.18 -13.25 -6.03
CA GLU A 81 -5.63 -14.56 -5.58
C GLU A 81 -6.84 -14.37 -4.65
N SER A 82 -8.00 -14.84 -5.09
CA SER A 82 -9.21 -14.90 -4.28
C SER A 82 -9.32 -16.26 -3.59
N LYS A 83 -8.47 -16.53 -2.60
CA LYS A 83 -8.56 -17.77 -1.79
C LYS A 83 -8.23 -17.57 -0.32
N HIS A 84 -9.26 -17.24 0.46
CA HIS A 84 -9.79 -18.00 1.62
C HIS A 84 -10.75 -17.07 2.38
N LEU A 85 -12.00 -17.51 2.58
CA LEU A 85 -12.91 -16.91 3.56
C LEU A 85 -12.36 -17.23 4.96
N SER A 86 -11.42 -16.41 5.45
CA SER A 86 -11.09 -16.41 6.87
C SER A 86 -12.04 -15.43 7.55
N VAL A 87 -13.04 -15.96 8.24
CA VAL A 87 -13.89 -15.24 9.21
C VAL A 87 -13.08 -15.03 10.49
N ALA A 88 -11.89 -14.43 10.38
CA ALA A 88 -10.98 -14.21 11.49
C ALA A 88 -10.46 -12.79 11.44
N GLU A 89 -10.50 -12.11 12.59
CA GLU A 89 -9.93 -10.77 12.82
C GLU A 89 -8.38 -10.83 12.91
N THR A 90 -7.76 -11.37 11.86
CA THR A 90 -6.47 -10.95 11.26
C THR A 90 -5.15 -11.03 12.03
N GLU A 91 -4.15 -11.75 11.49
CA GLU A 91 -2.71 -11.46 11.65
C GLU A 91 -1.87 -11.91 10.45
N GLN A 92 -0.68 -11.31 10.28
CA GLN A 92 0.43 -11.69 9.38
C GLN A 92 0.00 -12.08 7.95
N TYR A 93 0.02 -11.09 7.06
CA TYR A 93 -0.42 -11.23 5.68
C TYR A 93 0.74 -11.24 4.71
N ARG A 94 0.57 -12.00 3.63
CA ARG A 94 1.42 -11.92 2.46
C ARG A 94 0.65 -11.54 1.21
N THR A 95 1.37 -11.04 0.22
CA THR A 95 0.86 -10.93 -1.15
C THR A 95 0.86 -12.29 -1.85
N THR A 96 0.29 -12.32 -3.06
CA THR A 96 0.32 -13.47 -3.96
C THR A 96 1.76 -13.87 -4.32
N ASN A 97 2.62 -12.89 -4.58
CA ASN A 97 3.99 -13.12 -5.03
C ASN A 97 4.95 -13.15 -3.84
N LEU A 98 5.77 -14.20 -3.79
CA LEU A 98 6.82 -14.38 -2.78
C LEU A 98 8.19 -14.48 -3.47
N VAL A 99 9.26 -14.31 -2.69
CA VAL A 99 10.62 -14.58 -3.17
C VAL A 99 10.76 -16.09 -3.43
N LYS A 100 11.25 -16.44 -4.62
CA LYS A 100 11.43 -17.84 -5.07
C LYS A 100 12.91 -18.12 -5.35
N ALA A 101 13.19 -19.36 -5.78
CA ALA A 101 14.53 -19.89 -6.05
C ALA A 101 15.43 -19.86 -4.80
N LEU A 102 14.95 -20.48 -3.72
CA LEU A 102 15.65 -20.57 -2.43
C LEU A 102 16.43 -21.90 -2.33
N PRO A 103 17.67 -21.91 -1.81
CA PRO A 103 18.30 -20.79 -1.12
C PRO A 103 19.00 -19.79 -2.04
N ARG A 104 19.09 -18.52 -1.61
CA ARG A 104 19.79 -17.47 -2.38
C ARG A 104 20.30 -16.32 -1.51
N VAL A 105 21.26 -15.57 -2.04
CA VAL A 105 21.70 -14.28 -1.48
C VAL A 105 20.96 -13.15 -2.18
N ILE A 106 20.39 -12.22 -1.41
CA ILE A 106 19.77 -10.99 -1.90
C ILE A 106 20.70 -9.83 -1.56
N THR A 107 21.19 -9.13 -2.59
CA THR A 107 22.11 -8.01 -2.40
C THR A 107 21.37 -6.69 -2.22
N ILE A 108 21.86 -5.85 -1.30
CA ILE A 108 21.30 -4.55 -0.98
C ILE A 108 22.36 -3.46 -1.17
N SER A 109 22.02 -2.41 -1.93
CA SER A 109 22.83 -1.19 -2.08
C SER A 109 22.17 0.00 -1.38
N VAL A 110 22.97 1.03 -1.11
CA VAL A 110 22.51 2.33 -0.58
C VAL A 110 23.12 3.42 -1.44
N SER A 111 22.28 4.26 -2.02
CA SER A 111 22.69 5.25 -3.02
C SER A 111 22.25 6.65 -2.60
N ASN A 112 23.19 7.60 -2.63
CA ASN A 112 22.94 9.03 -2.38
C ASN A 112 22.23 9.34 -1.05
N LEU A 113 22.53 8.60 0.01
CA LEU A 113 21.96 8.80 1.35
C LEU A 113 23.06 9.06 2.39
N PRO A 114 22.78 9.81 3.47
CA PRO A 114 23.70 9.97 4.60
C PRO A 114 24.12 8.64 5.23
N THR A 115 25.31 8.61 5.84
CA THR A 115 25.91 7.39 6.42
C THR A 115 24.98 6.63 7.36
N VAL A 116 24.18 7.33 8.16
CA VAL A 116 23.23 6.71 9.11
C VAL A 116 22.23 5.76 8.43
N TYR A 117 21.83 6.01 7.18
CA TYR A 117 20.97 5.10 6.42
C TYR A 117 21.72 3.84 5.99
N SER A 118 23.00 3.98 5.62
CA SER A 118 23.85 2.82 5.31
C SER A 118 24.11 1.95 6.53
N ASP A 119 24.30 2.55 7.70
CA ASP A 119 24.44 1.85 8.97
C ASP A 119 23.13 1.15 9.37
N ALA A 120 21.99 1.80 9.14
CA ALA A 120 20.66 1.21 9.38
C ALA A 120 20.42 -0.01 8.48
N VAL A 121 20.86 0.02 7.21
CA VAL A 121 20.83 -1.15 6.33
C VAL A 121 21.68 -2.30 6.90
N ASN A 122 22.87 -2.02 7.43
CA ASN A 122 23.71 -3.06 8.04
C ASN A 122 23.04 -3.68 9.28
N ALA A 123 22.40 -2.87 10.11
CA ALA A 123 21.64 -3.33 11.26
C ALA A 123 20.43 -4.20 10.84
N MET A 124 19.68 -3.77 9.82
CA MET A 124 18.55 -4.52 9.27
C MET A 124 19.00 -5.86 8.67
N ILE A 125 20.08 -5.89 7.90
CA ILE A 125 20.68 -7.13 7.36
C ILE A 125 20.98 -8.11 8.50
N THR A 126 21.55 -7.61 9.60
CA THR A 126 21.85 -8.42 10.78
C THR A 126 20.58 -9.02 11.38
N ARG A 127 19.50 -8.23 11.52
CA ARG A 127 18.21 -8.71 12.07
C ARG A 127 17.65 -9.88 11.27
N TYR A 128 17.57 -9.75 9.93
CA TYR A 128 17.05 -10.81 9.08
C TYR A 128 17.95 -12.04 9.04
N ASN A 129 19.27 -11.86 8.93
CA ASN A 129 20.21 -12.98 8.86
C ASN A 129 20.23 -13.80 10.15
N ASN A 130 19.95 -13.17 11.31
CA ASN A 130 19.84 -13.88 12.59
C ASN A 130 18.65 -14.87 12.65
N LEU A 131 17.67 -14.77 11.75
CA LEU A 131 16.54 -15.71 11.69
C LEU A 131 16.93 -17.06 11.05
N GLY A 132 18.05 -17.11 10.31
CA GLY A 132 18.52 -18.31 9.62
C GLY A 132 17.56 -18.80 8.54
N LEU A 133 17.13 -17.88 7.67
CA LEU A 133 16.20 -18.17 6.56
C LEU A 133 16.94 -18.85 5.40
N ARG A 134 16.18 -19.37 4.45
CA ARG A 134 16.72 -19.92 3.19
C ARG A 134 17.28 -18.82 2.27
N PHE A 135 17.09 -17.55 2.57
CA PHE A 135 17.89 -16.49 1.95
C PHE A 135 18.69 -15.74 3.00
N THR A 136 19.74 -15.08 2.54
CA THR A 136 20.50 -14.12 3.33
C THR A 136 20.56 -12.79 2.61
N PHE A 137 20.59 -11.71 3.38
CA PHE A 137 20.91 -10.40 2.85
C PHE A 137 22.41 -10.13 2.93
N GLN A 138 22.93 -9.47 1.91
CA GLN A 138 24.32 -9.06 1.84
C GLN A 138 24.42 -7.66 1.22
N ARG A 139 25.43 -6.88 1.59
CA ARG A 139 25.74 -5.64 0.84
C ARG A 139 26.15 -5.97 -0.59
N ALA A 140 25.65 -5.20 -1.54
CA ALA A 140 26.16 -5.20 -2.90
C ALA A 140 27.64 -4.79 -2.91
N ALA A 141 28.37 -5.22 -3.94
CA ALA A 141 29.75 -4.80 -4.12
C ALA A 141 29.81 -3.26 -4.27
N ALA A 142 30.88 -2.65 -3.77
CA ALA A 142 31.05 -1.21 -3.86
C ALA A 142 30.96 -0.74 -5.33
N GLY A 143 30.16 0.30 -5.58
CA GLY A 143 29.92 0.81 -6.93
C GLY A 143 28.91 0.01 -7.77
N THR A 144 28.25 -1.00 -7.20
CA THR A 144 27.20 -1.77 -7.88
C THR A 144 25.84 -1.57 -7.22
N THR A 145 24.78 -1.63 -8.02
CA THR A 145 23.40 -1.66 -7.53
C THR A 145 23.02 -3.08 -7.14
N GLY A 146 22.50 -3.24 -5.93
CA GLY A 146 22.01 -4.51 -5.42
C GLY A 146 20.71 -4.96 -6.11
N GLN A 147 20.23 -6.14 -5.73
CA GLN A 147 18.88 -6.57 -6.11
C GLN A 147 17.81 -5.66 -5.48
N ILE A 148 18.10 -5.09 -4.31
CA ILE A 148 17.31 -4.03 -3.67
C ILE A 148 18.21 -2.79 -3.54
N ASP A 149 17.79 -1.67 -4.11
CA ASP A 149 18.49 -0.39 -4.01
C ASP A 149 17.76 0.57 -3.05
N VAL A 150 18.45 0.99 -1.98
CA VAL A 150 17.91 1.96 -1.03
C VAL A 150 18.32 3.36 -1.46
N ILE A 151 17.34 4.19 -1.80
CA ILE A 151 17.53 5.55 -2.31
C ILE A 151 16.77 6.58 -1.46
N GLY A 152 17.21 7.84 -1.53
CA GLY A 152 16.54 8.94 -0.83
C GLY A 152 15.46 9.64 -1.67
N PHE A 153 14.42 10.13 -1.00
CA PHE A 153 13.52 11.15 -1.53
C PHE A 153 13.25 12.20 -0.45
N ASN A 154 12.82 13.41 -0.82
CA ASN A 154 12.58 14.48 0.13
C ASN A 154 11.17 15.07 -0.05
N GLU A 155 10.23 14.59 0.76
CA GLU A 155 8.85 15.07 0.77
C GLU A 155 8.43 15.44 2.20
N GLY A 156 7.84 16.63 2.35
CA GLY A 156 7.24 17.06 3.61
C GLY A 156 5.88 16.39 3.86
N PRO A 157 5.27 16.64 5.02
CA PRO A 157 3.93 16.15 5.30
C PRO A 157 2.91 16.72 4.31
N SER A 158 1.96 15.90 3.90
CA SER A 158 0.86 16.26 3.00
C SER A 158 -0.40 15.48 3.40
N GLY A 159 -1.57 16.13 3.34
CA GLY A 159 -2.84 15.48 3.68
C GLY A 159 -2.94 14.95 5.12
N GLY A 160 -2.17 15.53 6.06
CA GLY A 160 -2.13 15.06 7.45
C GLY A 160 -1.26 13.83 7.71
N TYR A 161 -0.49 13.39 6.71
CA TYR A 161 0.41 12.24 6.78
C TYR A 161 1.81 12.58 6.25
N ILE A 162 2.83 11.79 6.62
CA ILE A 162 4.17 11.85 6.03
C ILE A 162 4.65 10.44 5.71
N THR A 163 5.06 10.22 4.45
CA THR A 163 5.67 8.96 4.04
C THR A 163 7.07 8.84 4.66
N LEU A 164 7.31 7.78 5.43
CA LEU A 164 8.61 7.54 6.08
C LEU A 164 9.55 6.78 5.15
N GLY A 165 9.03 5.70 4.57
CA GLY A 165 9.66 4.87 3.56
C GLY A 165 8.61 4.46 2.54
N SER A 166 9.05 3.93 1.41
CA SER A 166 8.16 3.19 0.53
C SER A 166 8.91 2.12 -0.25
N SER A 167 8.19 1.05 -0.55
CA SER A 167 8.69 -0.08 -1.30
C SER A 167 7.52 -0.77 -2.01
N GLY A 168 7.70 -1.98 -2.50
CA GLY A 168 6.71 -2.69 -3.27
C GLY A 168 6.86 -4.18 -3.06
N PHE A 169 6.17 -4.98 -3.86
CA PHE A 169 6.10 -6.42 -3.65
C PHE A 169 6.96 -7.23 -4.63
N PRO A 170 7.25 -8.50 -4.29
CA PRO A 170 7.93 -9.41 -5.20
C PRO A 170 7.24 -9.50 -6.56
N THR A 171 8.06 -9.70 -7.58
CA THR A 171 7.59 -9.98 -8.94
C THR A 171 6.99 -11.38 -9.03
N ALA A 172 6.16 -11.64 -10.04
CA ALA A 172 5.61 -12.97 -10.31
C ALA A 172 6.70 -14.06 -10.51
N SER A 173 7.86 -13.68 -11.05
CA SER A 173 9.04 -14.54 -11.20
C SER A 173 9.77 -14.82 -9.89
N GLY A 174 9.39 -14.15 -8.80
CA GLY A 174 9.90 -14.38 -7.45
C GLY A 174 11.20 -13.67 -7.13
N ASN A 175 11.51 -12.58 -7.83
CA ASN A 175 12.51 -11.61 -7.37
C ASN A 175 11.89 -10.64 -6.36
N PRO A 176 12.64 -10.23 -5.32
CA PRO A 176 12.18 -9.20 -4.40
C PRO A 176 11.91 -7.89 -5.14
N TYR A 177 11.12 -7.00 -4.54
CA TYR A 177 10.99 -5.65 -5.06
C TYR A 177 12.35 -4.94 -5.01
N SER A 178 12.69 -4.23 -6.07
CA SER A 178 14.07 -3.85 -6.34
C SER A 178 14.50 -2.50 -5.78
N GLN A 179 13.62 -1.78 -5.09
CA GLN A 179 13.92 -0.44 -4.60
C GLN A 179 13.25 -0.16 -3.25
N ILE A 180 13.92 0.58 -2.38
CA ILE A 180 13.33 1.16 -1.18
C ILE A 180 13.61 2.65 -1.22
N LYS A 181 12.58 3.48 -1.14
CA LYS A 181 12.73 4.94 -1.06
C LYS A 181 12.61 5.36 0.40
N MET A 182 13.62 6.01 0.95
CA MET A 182 13.63 6.51 2.33
C MET A 182 13.52 8.04 2.35
N ASN A 183 12.61 8.57 3.18
CA ASN A 183 12.41 10.01 3.25
C ASN A 183 13.58 10.68 3.97
N THR A 184 14.17 11.72 3.38
CA THR A 184 15.24 12.50 3.98
C THR A 184 14.75 13.82 4.58
N ASN A 185 13.43 14.07 4.54
CA ASN A 185 12.85 15.30 5.08
C ASN A 185 12.98 15.33 6.62
N PRO A 186 13.39 16.47 7.22
CA PRO A 186 13.49 16.60 8.68
C PRO A 186 12.16 16.38 9.42
N ALA A 187 11.01 16.54 8.77
CA ALA A 187 9.72 16.24 9.38
C ALA A 187 9.48 14.72 9.56
N ALA A 188 10.20 13.86 8.83
CA ALA A 188 10.06 12.40 8.91
C ALA A 188 10.91 11.81 10.05
N TYR A 189 12.17 12.24 10.14
CA TYR A 189 13.17 11.63 11.05
C TYR A 189 13.93 12.63 11.93
N GLY A 190 13.59 13.92 11.85
CA GLY A 190 14.37 14.99 12.47
C GLY A 190 15.64 15.34 11.68
N ALA A 191 16.33 16.39 12.11
CA ALA A 191 17.59 16.81 11.52
C ALA A 191 18.74 15.81 11.77
N ASN A 192 18.62 14.99 12.81
CA ASN A 192 19.57 13.93 13.17
C ASN A 192 18.80 12.62 13.33
N PRO A 193 18.58 11.87 12.24
CA PRO A 193 17.82 10.63 12.26
C PRO A 193 18.40 9.61 13.24
N ASN A 194 17.53 8.99 14.04
CA ASN A 194 17.91 7.90 14.93
C ASN A 194 18.18 6.61 14.12
N LEU A 195 19.34 5.99 14.34
CA LEU A 195 19.78 4.78 13.65
C LEU A 195 18.76 3.62 13.76
N LEU A 196 18.24 3.35 14.97
CA LEU A 196 17.35 2.22 15.21
C LEU A 196 15.94 2.48 14.69
N TYR A 197 15.49 3.73 14.68
CA TYR A 197 14.24 4.10 14.04
C TYR A 197 14.33 3.89 12.51
N LEU A 198 15.40 4.38 11.86
CA LEU A 198 15.65 4.11 10.44
C LEU A 198 15.77 2.61 10.16
N THR A 199 16.42 1.85 11.05
CA THR A 199 16.54 0.39 10.93
C THR A 199 15.17 -0.27 10.95
N SER A 200 14.26 0.20 11.81
CA SER A 200 12.91 -0.33 11.94
C SER A 200 12.06 -0.06 10.70
N VAL A 201 12.13 1.16 10.14
CA VAL A 201 11.46 1.47 8.87
C VAL A 201 12.05 0.66 7.72
N LEU A 202 13.38 0.58 7.59
CA LEU A 202 14.01 -0.26 6.56
C LEU A 202 13.65 -1.73 6.69
N GLN A 203 13.54 -2.25 7.91
CA GLN A 203 13.09 -3.62 8.15
C GLN A 203 11.65 -3.81 7.66
N HIS A 204 10.76 -2.86 7.94
CA HIS A 204 9.40 -2.86 7.44
C HIS A 204 9.34 -2.89 5.90
N GLU A 205 10.06 -1.97 5.25
CA GLU A 205 10.11 -1.89 3.78
C GLU A 205 10.70 -3.16 3.13
N VAL A 206 11.72 -3.76 3.75
CA VAL A 206 12.24 -5.06 3.29
C VAL A 206 11.19 -6.17 3.46
N GLY A 207 10.35 -6.09 4.50
CA GLY A 207 9.17 -6.93 4.67
C GLY A 207 8.26 -6.93 3.45
N HIS A 208 7.88 -5.76 2.95
CA HIS A 208 7.14 -5.63 1.69
C HIS A 208 7.91 -6.18 0.50
N CYS A 209 9.21 -5.89 0.39
CA CYS A 209 10.06 -6.39 -0.70
C CYS A 209 10.11 -7.92 -0.77
N ILE A 210 9.85 -8.61 0.34
CA ILE A 210 9.73 -10.07 0.42
C ILE A 210 8.28 -10.55 0.58
N GLY A 211 7.30 -9.68 0.36
CA GLY A 211 5.90 -10.06 0.17
C GLY A 211 5.03 -9.99 1.42
N PHE A 212 5.48 -9.42 2.54
CA PHE A 212 4.60 -9.12 3.68
C PHE A 212 3.70 -7.93 3.39
N ARG A 213 2.47 -7.96 3.90
CA ARG A 213 1.55 -6.82 3.96
C ARG A 213 1.42 -6.33 5.40
N HIS A 214 0.73 -5.21 5.57
CA HIS A 214 0.45 -4.71 6.91
C HIS A 214 -0.35 -5.70 7.76
N THR A 215 0.01 -5.80 9.03
CA THR A 215 -0.73 -6.67 9.97
C THR A 215 -2.07 -6.07 10.39
N ASP A 216 -2.18 -4.75 10.38
CA ASP A 216 -3.40 -4.00 10.67
C ASP A 216 -4.17 -3.60 9.42
N TYR A 217 -4.01 -4.35 8.31
CA TYR A 217 -4.67 -4.04 7.03
C TYR A 217 -6.21 -3.92 7.16
N SER A 218 -6.84 -4.72 8.03
CA SER A 218 -8.28 -4.73 8.25
C SER A 218 -8.77 -3.50 9.01
N ASN A 219 -7.90 -2.85 9.79
CA ASN A 219 -8.21 -1.68 10.57
C ASN A 219 -6.92 -0.88 10.88
N ARG A 220 -6.56 0.04 9.99
CA ARG A 220 -5.34 0.85 10.12
C ARG A 220 -5.39 1.84 11.28
N ALA A 221 -6.58 2.12 11.82
CA ALA A 221 -6.70 2.93 13.04
C ALA A 221 -6.02 2.28 14.24
N TYR A 222 -5.73 0.98 14.18
CA TYR A 222 -5.02 0.27 15.23
C TYR A 222 -3.61 0.83 15.47
N SER A 223 -2.81 1.01 14.42
CA SER A 223 -1.46 1.60 14.57
C SER A 223 -1.42 3.10 14.26
N CYS A 224 -2.27 3.59 13.35
CA CYS A 224 -2.23 4.98 12.88
C CYS A 224 -3.14 5.93 13.67
N GLY A 225 -4.04 5.40 14.51
CA GLY A 225 -5.12 6.18 15.12
C GLY A 225 -6.16 6.64 14.09
N GLY A 226 -7.20 7.34 14.57
CA GLY A 226 -8.26 7.89 13.70
C GLY A 226 -9.42 6.93 13.43
N THR A 227 -10.15 7.18 12.34
CA THR A 227 -11.30 6.34 11.93
C THR A 227 -10.80 5.03 11.32
N ALA A 228 -11.45 3.92 11.65
CA ALA A 228 -11.13 2.61 11.09
C ALA A 228 -11.23 2.65 9.55
N VAL A 229 -10.07 2.64 8.89
CA VAL A 229 -9.94 2.48 7.45
C VAL A 229 -9.30 1.13 7.18
N ASN A 230 -9.90 0.35 6.29
CA ASN A 230 -9.40 -0.94 5.84
C ASN A 230 -8.64 -0.72 4.52
N GLU A 231 -7.62 -1.53 4.23
CA GLU A 231 -6.96 -1.65 2.92
C GLU A 231 -7.93 -2.07 1.79
N GLY A 232 -9.22 -2.23 2.04
CA GLY A 232 -10.25 -2.48 1.03
C GLY A 232 -11.08 -3.71 1.38
N ALA A 233 -11.56 -4.44 0.37
CA ALA A 233 -12.32 -5.66 0.63
C ALA A 233 -11.42 -6.68 1.34
N SER A 234 -11.72 -6.94 2.62
CA SER A 234 -10.96 -7.69 3.63
C SER A 234 -10.40 -9.08 3.23
N ASN A 235 -10.73 -9.60 2.03
CA ASN A 235 -10.46 -10.96 1.58
C ASN A 235 -9.72 -11.03 0.22
N VAL A 236 -9.21 -9.91 -0.30
CA VAL A 236 -8.60 -9.85 -1.64
C VAL A 236 -7.13 -9.46 -1.54
N GLY A 237 -6.23 -10.26 -2.11
CA GLY A 237 -4.80 -9.93 -2.22
C GLY A 237 -3.99 -9.93 -0.91
N ALA A 238 -4.60 -10.24 0.22
CA ALA A 238 -3.95 -10.47 1.52
C ALA A 238 -4.19 -11.91 1.96
N VAL A 239 -3.13 -12.73 2.00
CA VAL A 239 -3.21 -14.14 2.38
C VAL A 239 -2.66 -14.34 3.80
N LEU A 240 -3.50 -14.87 4.68
CA LEU A 240 -3.13 -15.23 6.06
C LEU A 240 -1.99 -16.24 6.07
N ILE A 241 -0.98 -16.01 6.91
CA ILE A 241 0.13 -16.94 7.12
C ILE A 241 -0.28 -17.97 8.19
N PRO A 242 -0.33 -19.28 7.86
CA PRO A 242 -0.72 -20.30 8.83
C PRO A 242 0.18 -20.36 10.06
N GLY A 243 -0.44 -20.54 11.25
CA GLY A 243 0.28 -20.73 12.52
C GLY A 243 0.54 -19.44 13.31
N THR A 244 0.08 -18.29 12.82
CA THR A 244 0.04 -17.04 13.59
C THR A 244 -1.34 -16.89 14.27
N PRO A 245 -1.43 -16.23 15.43
CA PRO A 245 -2.72 -15.97 16.07
C PRO A 245 -3.60 -15.09 15.17
N SER A 246 -4.84 -14.86 15.59
CA SER A 246 -5.84 -14.12 14.81
C SER A 246 -6.33 -12.87 15.55
N GLY A 247 -5.46 -12.19 16.30
CA GLY A 247 -5.78 -10.99 17.06
C GLY A 247 -4.80 -9.84 16.79
N PRO A 248 -5.07 -8.62 17.25
CA PRO A 248 -4.20 -7.49 16.92
C PRO A 248 -2.79 -7.61 17.54
N ASP A 249 -1.75 -7.46 16.71
CA ASP A 249 -0.35 -7.53 17.12
C ASP A 249 0.30 -6.14 17.22
N ALA A 250 0.21 -5.54 18.40
CA ALA A 250 0.74 -4.20 18.72
C ALA A 250 2.24 -4.02 18.46
N ALA A 251 2.99 -5.12 18.40
CA ALA A 251 4.44 -5.10 18.31
C ALA A 251 4.96 -5.52 16.93
N SER A 252 4.09 -5.91 16.01
CA SER A 252 4.48 -6.39 14.68
C SER A 252 5.32 -5.35 13.93
N PHE A 253 6.43 -5.80 13.35
CA PHE A 253 7.25 -4.93 12.49
C PHE A 253 6.52 -4.45 11.24
N MET A 254 5.43 -5.13 10.84
CA MET A 254 4.59 -4.81 9.69
C MET A 254 3.34 -4.00 10.06
N LEU A 255 3.29 -3.32 11.21
CA LEU A 255 2.23 -2.33 11.44
C LEU A 255 2.40 -1.13 10.50
N ALA A 256 1.29 -0.68 9.89
CA ALA A 256 1.27 0.41 8.92
C ALA A 256 1.85 1.73 9.44
N CYS A 257 1.65 2.04 10.72
CA CYS A 257 2.25 3.21 11.34
C CYS A 257 3.37 2.83 12.31
N SER A 258 4.50 3.53 12.14
CA SER A 258 5.62 3.44 13.07
C SER A 258 5.31 4.13 14.39
N ASN A 259 5.86 3.62 15.48
CA ASN A 259 5.88 4.28 16.78
C ASN A 259 7.07 5.24 16.96
N GLY A 260 7.89 5.46 15.93
CA GLY A 260 9.07 6.31 15.99
C GLY A 260 10.26 5.71 16.75
N GLY A 261 10.16 4.43 17.15
CA GLY A 261 11.15 3.75 17.99
C GLY A 261 11.87 2.59 17.29
N ASP A 262 12.58 1.81 18.10
CA ASP A 262 13.19 0.56 17.66
C ASP A 262 12.17 -0.59 17.70
N ARG A 263 11.38 -0.73 16.62
CA ARG A 263 10.47 -1.86 16.46
C ARG A 263 11.18 -2.96 15.65
N THR A 264 11.32 -4.13 16.26
CA THR A 264 11.93 -5.32 15.65
C THR A 264 10.96 -6.50 15.67
N PHE A 265 11.37 -7.65 15.13
CA PHE A 265 10.55 -8.85 15.07
C PHE A 265 10.08 -9.29 16.46
N ASN A 266 8.79 -9.54 16.58
CA ASN A 266 8.21 -10.24 17.72
C ASN A 266 8.06 -11.76 17.42
N ALA A 267 7.46 -12.50 18.35
CA ALA A 267 7.29 -13.95 18.20
C ALA A 267 6.38 -14.36 17.02
N ASN A 268 5.35 -13.58 16.70
CA ASN A 268 4.44 -13.86 15.59
C ASN A 268 5.09 -13.52 14.24
N ASP A 269 5.84 -12.42 14.17
CA ASP A 269 6.65 -12.07 13.00
C ASP A 269 7.63 -13.18 12.66
N VAL A 270 8.33 -13.71 13.67
CA VAL A 270 9.29 -14.80 13.48
C VAL A 270 8.59 -16.07 12.99
N LYS A 271 7.40 -16.41 13.52
CA LYS A 271 6.61 -17.55 13.01
C LYS A 271 6.22 -17.34 11.55
N ALA A 272 5.75 -16.14 11.21
CA ALA A 272 5.29 -15.81 9.87
C ALA A 272 6.43 -15.88 8.85
N ILE A 273 7.57 -15.27 9.15
CA ILE A 273 8.76 -15.29 8.30
C ILE A 273 9.30 -16.70 8.16
N ASN A 274 9.35 -17.48 9.24
CA ASN A 274 9.80 -18.87 9.16
C ASN A 274 8.87 -19.72 8.32
N TYR A 275 7.54 -19.52 8.41
CA TYR A 275 6.58 -20.25 7.59
C TYR A 275 6.83 -20.04 6.09
N LEU A 276 7.17 -18.80 5.69
CA LEU A 276 7.40 -18.48 4.28
C LEU A 276 8.79 -18.91 3.80
N TYR A 277 9.82 -18.79 4.65
CA TYR A 277 11.20 -18.70 4.19
C TYR A 277 12.21 -19.58 4.93
N LYS A 278 11.78 -20.43 5.88
CA LYS A 278 12.66 -21.42 6.51
C LYS A 278 12.53 -22.79 5.86
#